data_AF-A0A843I735-F1
#
_entry.id   AF-A0A843I735-F1
#
_cell.length_a   1.000
_cell.length_b   1.000
_cell.length_c   1.000
_cell.angle_alpha   90.00
_cell.angle_beta   90.00
_cell.angle_gamma   90.00
#
_symmetry.space_group_name_H-M   'P 1'
#
loop_
_entity.id
_entity.type
_entity.pdbx_description
1 polymer ?
#
loop_
_entity_poly.entity_id
_entity_poly.type
_entity_poly.pdbx_seq_one_letter_code
_entity_poly.pdbx_strand_id
1 'polypeptide(L)'
;GYALGLSLGLANPYQLAWWLTAGLSSINSFGVAWAAGLFTAIATWIVAFPAAVRAGWRVNRGAAWLAIKAFSVVTLAAFGAYFLYTAFESLA
;
A
#
# COMPACT_ATOMS: atom_id res chain seq x y z
N GLY A 1 3.27 0.13 -20.77
CA GLY A 1 2.02 -0.65 -20.96
C GLY A 1 1.87 -1.68 -19.87
N TYR A 2 0.73 -2.39 -19.80
CA TYR A 2 0.45 -3.37 -18.74
C TYR A 2 1.56 -4.42 -18.59
N ALA A 3 2.07 -4.96 -19.70
CA ALA A 3 3.17 -5.93 -19.70
C ALA A 3 4.47 -5.40 -19.07
N LEU A 4 4.79 -4.12 -19.28
CA LEU A 4 5.94 -3.47 -18.67
C LEU A 4 5.75 -3.30 -17.15
N GLY A 5 4.53 -2.93 -16.71
CA GLY A 5 4.22 -2.84 -15.28
C GLY A 5 4.28 -4.21 -14.60
N LEU A 6 3.74 -5.25 -15.26
CA LEU A 6 3.80 -6.62 -14.79
C LEU A 6 5.25 -7.13 -14.72
N SER A 7 6.07 -6.89 -15.74
CA SER A 7 7.47 -7.32 -15.74
C SER A 7 8.28 -6.60 -14.66
N LEU A 8 8.07 -5.29 -14.48
CA LEU A 8 8.71 -4.53 -13.40
C LEU A 8 8.30 -5.05 -12.02
N GLY A 9 7.04 -5.44 -11.83
CA GLY A 9 6.56 -6.01 -10.58
C GLY A 9 7.14 -7.40 -10.29
N LEU A 10 7.12 -8.29 -11.28
CA LEU A 10 7.62 -9.67 -11.16
C LEU A 10 9.14 -9.72 -10.97
N ALA A 11 9.88 -8.83 -11.62
CA ALA A 11 11.34 -8.75 -11.49
C ALA A 11 11.80 -7.81 -10.36
N ASN A 12 10.89 -7.20 -9.59
CA ASN A 12 11.27 -6.28 -8.53
C ASN A 12 12.00 -7.03 -7.40
N PRO A 13 13.28 -6.71 -7.12
CA PRO A 13 14.06 -7.44 -6.13
C PRO A 13 13.48 -7.32 -4.71
N TYR A 14 12.85 -6.20 -4.36
CA TYR A 14 12.20 -6.03 -3.06
C TYR A 14 10.97 -6.92 -2.90
N GLN A 15 10.18 -7.07 -3.97
CA GLN A 15 9.02 -7.97 -3.94
C GLN A 15 9.46 -9.42 -3.82
N LEU A 16 10.48 -9.82 -4.60
CA LEU A 16 11.04 -11.17 -4.52
C LEU A 16 11.62 -11.45 -3.12
N ALA A 17 12.42 -10.53 -2.57
CA ALA A 17 13.00 -10.66 -1.25
C ALA A 17 11.92 -10.76 -0.15
N TRP A 18 10.86 -9.97 -0.25
CA TRP A 18 9.75 -10.02 0.71
C TRP A 18 9.02 -11.37 0.69
N TRP A 19 8.75 -11.92 -0.49
CA TRP A 19 8.12 -13.25 -0.60
C TRP A 19 9.01 -14.36 -0.06
N LEU A 20 10.30 -14.32 -0.34
CA LEU A 20 11.27 -15.31 0.17
C LEU A 20 11.44 -15.24 1.69
N THR A 21 11.18 -14.09 2.31
CA THR A 21 11.34 -13.89 3.76
C THR A 21 9.99 -13.92 4.47
N ALA A 22 9.29 -12.79 4.50
CA ALA A 22 8.02 -12.61 5.20
C ALA A 22 6.90 -13.47 4.59
N GLY A 23 6.84 -13.59 3.27
CA GLY A 23 5.80 -14.37 2.59
C GLY A 23 5.85 -15.85 2.94
N LEU A 24 7.01 -16.48 2.78
CA LEU A 24 7.19 -17.90 3.09
C LEU A 24 7.01 -18.18 4.58
N SER A 25 7.55 -17.32 5.46
CA SER A 25 7.35 -17.42 6.90
C SER A 25 5.87 -17.33 7.29
N SER A 26 5.12 -16.40 6.68
CA SER A 26 3.69 -16.24 6.96
C SER A 26 2.87 -17.44 6.48
N ILE A 27 3.21 -18.03 5.34
CA ILE A 27 2.55 -19.26 4.86
C ILE A 27 2.85 -20.42 5.81
N ASN A 28 4.08 -20.55 6.32
CA ASN A 28 4.43 -21.58 7.29
C ASN A 28 3.70 -21.40 8.62
N SER A 29 3.51 -20.16 9.09
CA SER A 29 2.86 -19.86 10.38
C SER A 29 1.33 -19.86 10.32
N PHE A 30 0.74 -19.36 9.23
CA PHE A 30 -0.71 -19.12 9.11
C PHE A 30 -1.39 -19.94 8.01
N GLY A 31 -0.62 -20.73 7.25
CA GLY A 31 -1.11 -21.57 6.16
C GLY A 31 -1.46 -20.79 4.89
N VAL A 32 -1.92 -21.52 3.88
CA VAL A 32 -2.27 -20.97 2.56
C VAL A 32 -3.48 -20.01 2.62
N ALA A 33 -4.35 -20.16 3.62
CA ALA A 33 -5.49 -19.28 3.84
C ALA A 33 -5.06 -17.81 4.06
N TRP A 34 -3.92 -17.59 4.71
CA TRP A 34 -3.34 -16.24 4.86
C TRP A 34 -3.03 -15.61 3.51
N ALA A 35 -2.42 -16.37 2.59
CA ALA A 35 -2.09 -15.88 1.25
C ALA A 35 -3.36 -15.52 0.48
N ALA A 36 -4.40 -16.37 0.55
CA ALA A 36 -5.70 -16.07 -0.04
C ALA A 36 -6.32 -14.78 0.52
N GLY A 37 -6.23 -14.57 1.84
CA GLY A 37 -6.66 -13.34 2.50
C GLY A 37 -5.89 -12.12 2.02
N LEU A 38 -4.56 -12.20 1.94
CA LEU A 38 -3.70 -11.13 1.43
C LEU A 38 -4.07 -10.75 -0.01
N PHE A 39 -4.16 -11.73 -0.92
CA PHE A 39 -4.51 -11.45 -2.32
C PHE A 39 -5.93 -10.91 -2.46
N THR A 40 -6.88 -11.38 -1.64
CA THR A 40 -8.25 -10.86 -1.62
C THR A 40 -8.29 -9.41 -1.14
N ALA A 41 -7.54 -9.07 -0.10
CA ALA A 41 -7.43 -7.70 0.40
C ALA A 41 -6.81 -6.77 -0.66
N ILE A 42 -5.74 -7.20 -1.34
CA ILE A 42 -5.11 -6.45 -2.43
C ILE A 42 -6.10 -6.24 -3.58
N ALA A 43 -6.77 -7.30 -4.04
CA ALA A 43 -7.76 -7.22 -5.12
C ALA A 43 -8.91 -6.27 -4.77
N THR A 44 -9.42 -6.39 -3.54
CA THR A 44 -10.46 -5.51 -3.01
C THR A 44 -9.99 -4.06 -3.02
N TRP A 45 -8.77 -3.77 -2.56
CA TRP A 45 -8.23 -2.42 -2.51
C TRP A 45 -8.05 -1.81 -3.91
N ILE A 46 -7.44 -2.55 -4.84
CA ILE A 46 -7.18 -2.08 -6.22
C ILE A 46 -8.49 -1.80 -6.97
N VAL A 47 -9.59 -2.45 -6.62
CA VAL A 47 -10.92 -2.20 -7.21
C VAL A 47 -11.67 -1.09 -6.47
N ALA A 48 -11.79 -1.20 -5.15
CA ALA A 48 -12.62 -0.33 -4.33
C ALA A 48 -12.06 1.10 -4.28
N PHE A 49 -10.75 1.28 -4.15
CA PHE A 49 -10.17 2.61 -4.03
C PHE A 49 -10.39 3.45 -5.31
N PRO A 50 -10.04 2.99 -6.52
CA PRO A 50 -10.37 3.74 -7.74
C PRO A 50 -11.87 3.92 -7.95
N ALA A 51 -12.71 2.96 -7.55
CA ALA A 51 -14.16 3.11 -7.63
C ALA A 51 -14.67 4.23 -6.72
N ALA A 52 -14.17 4.30 -5.48
CA ALA A 52 -14.49 5.34 -4.51
C ALA A 52 -14.02 6.72 -5.01
N VAL A 53 -12.80 6.82 -5.55
CA VAL A 53 -12.28 8.07 -6.14
C VAL A 53 -13.17 8.51 -7.31
N ARG A 54 -13.53 7.60 -8.22
CA ARG A 54 -14.44 7.90 -9.34
C ARG A 54 -15.82 8.35 -8.85
N ALA A 55 -16.37 7.72 -7.82
CA ALA A 55 -17.66 8.10 -7.25
C ALA A 55 -17.60 9.50 -6.63
N GLY A 56 -16.58 9.79 -5.81
CA GLY A 56 -16.38 11.12 -5.21
C GLY A 56 -16.17 12.20 -6.26
N TRP A 57 -15.43 11.90 -7.33
CA TRP A 57 -15.20 12.82 -8.43
C TRP A 57 -16.48 13.21 -9.18
N ARG A 58 -17.43 12.26 -9.34
CA ARG A 58 -18.73 12.51 -9.96
C ARG A 58 -19.63 13.41 -9.11
N VAL A 59 -19.52 13.33 -7.78
CA VAL A 59 -20.31 14.14 -6.85
C VAL A 59 -19.76 15.56 -6.74
N ASN A 60 -18.47 15.69 -6.38
CA ASN A 60 -17.81 16.99 -6.29
C ASN A 60 -16.30 16.83 -6.49
N ARG A 61 -15.86 17.17 -7.70
CA ARG A 61 -14.44 17.11 -8.10
C ARG A 61 -13.51 17.91 -7.18
N GLY A 62 -13.91 19.11 -6.78
CA GLY A 62 -13.08 20.00 -5.95
C GLY A 62 -12.87 19.45 -4.54
N ALA A 63 -13.96 19.01 -3.91
CA ALA A 63 -13.91 18.41 -2.57
C ALA A 63 -13.16 17.07 -2.56
N ALA A 64 -13.40 16.21 -3.55
CA ALA A 64 -12.71 14.91 -3.66
C ALA A 64 -11.20 15.09 -3.84
N TRP A 65 -10.78 16.03 -4.69
CA TRP A 65 -9.36 16.35 -4.87
C TRP A 65 -8.72 16.88 -3.58
N LEU A 66 -9.39 17.82 -2.90
CA LEU A 66 -8.87 18.41 -1.66
C LEU A 66 -8.77 17.36 -0.55
N ALA A 67 -9.76 16.48 -0.43
CA ALA A 67 -9.77 15.41 0.57
C ALA A 67 -8.61 14.42 0.37
N ILE A 68 -8.41 13.94 -0.86
CA ILE A 68 -7.30 13.03 -1.19
C ILE A 68 -5.97 13.72 -0.90
N LYS A 69 -5.79 14.97 -1.35
CA LYS A 69 -4.55 15.72 -1.15
C LYS A 69 -4.26 15.95 0.33
N ALA A 70 -5.25 16.43 1.09
CA ALA A 70 -5.09 16.70 2.52
C ALA A 70 -4.74 15.42 3.27
N PHE A 71 -5.48 14.33 3.02
CA PHE A 71 -5.21 13.03 3.64
C PHE A 71 -3.80 12.51 3.33
N SER A 72 -3.37 12.58 2.07
CA SER A 72 -2.02 12.14 1.67
C SER A 72 -0.92 12.98 2.33
N VAL A 73 -1.05 14.31 2.33
CA VAL A 73 -0.06 15.21 2.94
C VAL A 73 0.03 14.97 4.44
N VAL A 74 -1.11 14.91 5.13
CA VAL A 74 -1.15 14.66 6.59
C VAL A 74 -0.53 13.31 6.92
N THR A 75 -0.88 12.25 6.19
CA THR A 75 -0.34 10.91 6.44
C THR A 75 1.17 10.86 6.25
N LEU A 76 1.67 11.39 5.13
CA LEU A 76 3.11 11.41 4.85
C LEU A 76 3.89 12.27 5.84
N ALA A 77 3.35 13.44 6.22
CA ALA A 77 3.95 14.30 7.23
C ALA A 77 3.98 13.63 8.60
N ALA A 78 2.91 12.94 9.00
CA ALA A 78 2.83 12.21 10.26
C ALA A 78 3.85 11.07 10.32
N PHE A 79 3.94 10.24 9.26
CA PHE A 79 4.97 9.19 9.19
C PHE A 79 6.38 9.77 9.17
N GLY A 80 6.62 10.87 8.45
CA GLY A 80 7.91 11.55 8.44
C GLY A 80 8.31 12.05 9.83
N ALA A 81 7.39 12.72 10.54
CA ALA A 81 7.62 13.18 11.90
C ALA A 81 7.85 12.01 12.87
N TYR A 82 7.09 10.93 12.73
CA TYR A 82 7.26 9.71 13.53
C TYR A 82 8.66 9.12 13.33
N PHE A 83 9.12 8.97 12.09
CA PHE A 83 10.46 8.45 11.82
C PHE A 83 11.57 9.33 12.37
N LEU A 84 11.44 10.66 12.25
CA LEU A 84 12.40 11.60 12.84
C LEU A 84 12.44 11.47 14.36
N TYR A 85 11.29 11.41 15.01
CA TYR A 85 11.19 11.21 16.45
C TYR A 85 11.88 9.91 16.88
N THR A 86 11.55 8.79 16.23
CA THR A 86 12.18 7.49 16.55
C THR A 86 13.69 7.48 16.31
N ALA A 87 14.17 8.22 15.30
CA ALA A 87 15.59 8.34 15.02
C ALA A 87 16.32 9.11 16.13
N PHE A 88 15.77 10.24 16.60
CA PHE A 88 16.36 10.99 17.70
C PHE A 88 16.35 10.22 19.01
N GLU A 89 15.29 9.49 19.30
CA GLU A 89 15.21 8.63 20.48
C GLU A 89 16.28 7.52 20.44
N SER A 90 16.51 6.91 19.27
CA SER A 90 17.52 5.86 19.11
C SER A 90 18.98 6.34 19.23
N LEU A 91 19.21 7.65 19.16
CA LEU A 91 20.55 8.28 19.24
C LEU A 91 20.88 8.80 20.64
N ALA A 92 19.89 8.90 21.54
CA ALA A 92 20.03 9.37 22.92
C ALA A 92 20.27 8.20 23.88
#